data_AF-A0A843DQI0-F1
#
_entry.id   AF-A0A843DQI0-F1
#
_cell.length_a   1.000
_cell.length_b   1.000
_cell.length_c   1.000
_cell.angle_alpha   90.00
_cell.angle_beta   90.00
_cell.angle_gamma   90.00
#
_symmetry.space_group_name_H-M   'P 1'
#
loop_
_entity.id
_entity.type
_entity.pdbx_description
1 polymer ?
#
loop_
_entity_poly.entity_id
_entity_poly.type
_entity_poly.pdbx_seq_one_letter_code
_entity_poly.pdbx_strand_id
1 'polypeptide(L)'
;VHGYEIHAGVSEIFGDTAFGDEGAVAEGGLVFGTYLHGLFDNASAVDALVSYLSVVRGLPYEPVAEKGDPYDNLARHLEGCLDVEKLMEICGV
;
A
#
# COMPACT_ATOMS: atom_id res chain seq x y z
N VAL A 1 4.83 4.12 6.89
CA VAL A 1 3.94 3.78 5.75
C VAL A 1 3.99 4.90 4.73
N HIS A 2 3.70 4.62 3.46
CA HIS A 2 3.68 5.56 2.35
C HIS A 2 2.44 5.34 1.48
N GLY A 3 2.09 6.34 0.67
CA GLY A 3 0.90 6.31 -0.18
C GLY A 3 0.62 7.69 -0.75
N TYR A 4 -0.61 7.89 -1.23
CA TYR A 4 -1.07 9.18 -1.72
C TYR A 4 -2.52 9.46 -1.31
N GLU A 5 -2.90 10.73 -1.27
CA GLU A 5 -4.27 11.17 -0.98
C GLU A 5 -4.93 11.67 -2.26
N ILE A 6 -6.13 11.17 -2.58
CA ILE A 6 -6.99 11.71 -3.65
C ILE A 6 -8.42 11.73 -3.14
N HIS A 7 -8.80 12.83 -2.49
CA HIS A 7 -10.15 13.04 -2.01
C HIS A 7 -10.53 14.52 -2.05
N ALA A 8 -11.82 14.79 -2.24
CA ALA A 8 -12.37 16.14 -2.19
C ALA A 8 -12.98 16.48 -0.81
N GLY A 9 -13.27 15.46 0.00
CA GLY A 9 -13.81 15.64 1.34
C GLY A 9 -12.72 16.12 2.30
N VAL A 10 -13.10 16.93 3.28
CA VAL A 10 -12.24 17.32 4.41
C VAL A 10 -12.86 16.73 5.66
N SER A 11 -12.12 15.89 6.36
CA SER A 11 -12.54 15.32 7.65
C SER A 11 -11.93 16.13 8.79
N GLU A 12 -12.73 16.41 9.82
CA GLU A 12 -12.23 16.90 11.10
C GLU A 12 -11.91 15.71 12.00
N ILE A 13 -10.70 15.67 12.54
CA ILE A 13 -10.22 14.58 13.40
C ILE A 13 -10.48 14.99 14.86
N PHE A 14 -11.18 14.12 15.59
CA PHE A 14 -11.40 14.26 17.03
C PHE A 14 -10.63 13.14 17.74
N GLY A 15 -9.58 13.50 18.49
CA GLY A 15 -8.72 12.53 19.17
C GLY A 15 -7.40 12.29 18.45
N ASP A 16 -6.90 11.05 18.52
CA ASP A 16 -5.60 10.68 17.99
C ASP A 16 -5.64 10.37 16.49
N THR A 17 -4.51 10.64 15.82
CA THR A 17 -4.29 10.34 14.41
C THR A 17 -3.77 8.92 14.22
N ALA A 18 -4.12 8.30 13.09
CA ALA A 18 -3.71 6.93 12.79
C ALA A 18 -2.31 6.85 12.14
N PHE A 19 -1.98 7.81 11.27
CA PHE A 19 -0.77 7.77 10.45
C PHE A 19 -0.07 9.15 10.43
N GLY A 20 0.53 9.54 11.55
CA GLY A 20 1.21 10.83 11.65
C GLY A 20 0.21 11.96 11.81
N ASP A 21 0.01 12.75 10.78
CA ASP A 21 -1.00 13.82 10.71
C ASP A 21 -2.24 13.45 9.88
N GLU A 22 -2.28 12.24 9.31
CA GLU A 22 -3.42 11.75 8.52
C GLU A 22 -4.19 10.64 9.25
N GLY A 23 -5.50 10.64 9.01
CA GLY A 23 -6.40 9.61 9.47
C GLY A 23 -6.76 9.75 10.94
N ALA A 24 -7.71 8.94 11.40
CA ALA A 24 -8.18 8.94 12.78
C ALA A 24 -8.18 7.53 13.34
N VAL A 25 -7.92 7.40 14.63
CA VAL A 25 -8.00 6.13 15.35
C VAL A 25 -8.96 6.27 16.53
N ALA A 26 -9.87 5.29 16.65
CA ALA A 26 -10.78 5.21 17.78
C ALA A 26 -10.04 4.73 19.04
N GLU A 27 -10.60 5.07 20.20
CA GLU A 27 -10.11 4.55 21.48
C GLU A 27 -10.04 3.01 21.45
N GLY A 28 -8.89 2.45 21.86
CA GLY A 28 -8.62 1.02 21.79
C GLY A 28 -7.99 0.54 20.47
N GLY A 29 -7.81 1.40 19.47
CA GLY A 29 -6.94 1.13 18.30
C GLY A 29 -7.48 0.11 17.28
N LEU A 30 -8.68 -0.44 17.50
CA LEU A 30 -9.28 -1.47 16.65
C LEU A 30 -10.00 -0.91 15.43
N VAL A 31 -10.34 0.37 15.45
CA VAL A 31 -10.96 1.07 14.33
C VAL A 31 -10.08 2.26 14.00
N PHE A 32 -9.55 2.29 12.79
CA PHE A 32 -8.86 3.44 12.24
C PHE A 32 -9.30 3.66 10.80
N GLY A 33 -9.27 4.91 10.37
CA GLY A 33 -9.61 5.34 9.01
C GLY A 33 -8.57 6.30 8.49
N THR A 34 -8.33 6.25 7.18
CA THR A 34 -7.29 7.03 6.50
C THR A 34 -7.70 7.24 5.04
N TYR A 35 -7.37 8.40 4.49
CA TYR A 35 -7.47 8.65 3.05
C TYR A 35 -6.25 8.17 2.26
N LEU A 36 -5.25 7.60 2.94
CA LEU A 36 -4.04 7.09 2.32
C LEU A 36 -4.35 5.91 1.39
N HIS A 37 -4.33 6.16 0.10
CA HIS A 37 -4.31 5.12 -0.91
C HIS A 37 -2.95 4.43 -0.93
N GLY A 38 -2.94 3.11 -1.17
CA GLY A 38 -1.72 2.30 -1.16
C GLY A 38 -1.26 1.86 0.23
N LEU A 39 -2.05 2.07 1.30
CA LEU A 39 -1.70 1.64 2.65
C LEU A 39 -1.26 0.17 2.69
N PHE A 40 -1.97 -0.72 1.98
CA PHE A 40 -1.66 -2.17 1.98
C PHE A 40 -0.61 -2.61 0.96
N ASP A 41 -0.06 -1.69 0.17
CA ASP A 41 1.15 -1.93 -0.61
C ASP A 41 2.40 -1.86 0.31
N ASN A 42 2.23 -1.34 1.53
CA ASN A 42 3.26 -1.36 2.56
C ASN A 42 3.22 -2.70 3.30
N ALA A 43 4.22 -3.57 3.06
CA ALA A 43 4.34 -4.84 3.78
C ALA A 43 4.28 -4.64 5.31
N SER A 44 4.97 -3.63 5.84
CA SER A 44 4.91 -3.27 7.27
C SER A 44 3.50 -3.00 7.81
N ALA A 45 2.61 -2.39 7.02
CA ALA A 45 1.24 -2.11 7.46
C ALA A 45 0.39 -3.39 7.47
N VAL A 46 0.54 -4.21 6.43
CA VAL A 46 -0.12 -5.52 6.34
C VAL A 46 0.36 -6.44 7.47
N ASP A 47 1.67 -6.54 7.67
CA ASP A 47 2.28 -7.36 8.70
C ASP A 47 1.82 -6.94 10.10
N ALA A 48 1.80 -5.63 10.39
CA ALA A 48 1.32 -5.12 11.66
C ALA A 48 -0.15 -5.48 11.92
N LEU A 49 -1.02 -5.27 10.92
CA LEU A 49 -2.45 -5.59 11.05
C LEU A 49 -2.69 -7.10 11.21
N VAL A 50 -2.11 -7.92 10.35
CA VAL A 50 -2.37 -9.37 10.33
C VAL A 50 -1.71 -10.05 11.52
N SER A 51 -0.51 -9.64 11.93
CA SER A 51 0.14 -10.18 13.14
C SER A 51 -0.69 -9.89 14.39
N TYR A 52 -1.19 -8.67 14.53
CA TYR A 52 -2.08 -8.30 15.64
C TYR A 52 -3.35 -9.16 15.66
N LEU A 53 -4.05 -9.26 14.52
CA LEU A 53 -5.27 -10.06 14.43
C LEU A 53 -5.02 -11.55 14.70
N SER A 54 -3.87 -12.07 14.25
CA SER A 54 -3.46 -13.45 14.50
C SER A 54 -3.24 -13.71 15.98
N VAL A 55 -2.59 -12.79 16.71
CA VAL A 55 -2.44 -12.85 18.17
C VAL A 55 -3.81 -12.89 18.86
N VAL A 56 -4.73 -11.98 18.49
CA VAL A 56 -6.08 -11.94 19.06
C VAL A 56 -6.84 -13.25 18.82
N ARG A 57 -6.58 -13.93 17.70
CA ARG A 57 -7.23 -15.19 17.32
C ARG A 57 -6.48 -16.44 17.78
N GLY A 58 -5.29 -16.31 18.38
CA GLY A 58 -4.45 -17.43 18.78
C GLY A 58 -3.91 -18.24 17.59
N LEU A 59 -3.69 -17.59 16.44
CA LEU A 59 -3.17 -18.20 15.23
C LEU A 59 -1.69 -17.83 15.03
N PRO A 60 -0.85 -18.74 14.49
CA PRO A 60 0.49 -18.37 14.06
C PRO A 60 0.41 -17.45 12.84
N TYR A 61 1.36 -16.53 12.74
CA TYR A 61 1.52 -15.66 11.58
C TYR A 61 2.99 -15.65 11.15
N GLU A 62 3.21 -15.86 9.87
CA GLU A 62 4.50 -15.69 9.22
C GLU A 62 4.33 -14.59 8.16
N PRO A 63 5.12 -13.49 8.23
CA PRO A 63 5.11 -12.46 7.20
C PRO A 63 5.39 -13.06 5.83
N VAL A 64 4.59 -12.66 4.85
CA VAL A 64 4.82 -13.08 3.46
C VAL A 64 5.92 -12.17 2.92
N ALA A 65 6.98 -12.77 2.36
CA ALA A 65 8.02 -11.99 1.71
C ALA A 65 7.43 -11.06 0.64
N GLU A 66 7.93 -9.82 0.59
CA GLU A 66 7.56 -8.88 -0.46
C GLU A 66 7.75 -9.56 -1.83
N LYS A 67 6.66 -9.63 -2.59
CA LYS A 67 6.73 -10.03 -3.99
C LYS A 67 7.34 -8.85 -4.74
N GLY A 68 8.28 -9.13 -5.64
CA GLY A 68 8.84 -8.09 -6.50
C GLY A 68 7.73 -7.39 -7.28
N ASP A 69 7.99 -6.14 -7.69
CA ASP A 69 7.01 -5.29 -8.34
C ASP A 69 6.36 -6.02 -9.55
N PRO A 70 5.03 -6.24 -9.55
CA PRO A 70 4.36 -6.85 -10.69
C PRO A 70 4.55 -6.05 -11.98
N TYR A 71 4.71 -4.73 -11.89
CA TYR A 71 4.99 -3.86 -13.03
C TYR A 71 6.39 -4.09 -13.59
N ASP A 72 7.40 -4.29 -12.75
CA ASP A 72 8.75 -4.67 -13.22
C ASP A 72 8.73 -6.03 -13.94
N ASN A 73 7.94 -6.98 -13.42
CA ASN A 73 7.80 -8.28 -14.07
C ASN A 73 7.11 -8.14 -15.44
N LEU A 74 6.09 -7.29 -15.54
CA LEU A 74 5.42 -6.98 -16.79
C LEU A 74 6.35 -6.25 -17.76
N ALA A 75 7.10 -5.26 -17.30
CA ALA A 75 8.08 -4.51 -18.10
C ALA A 75 9.11 -5.46 -18.71
N ARG A 76 9.74 -6.31 -17.89
CA ARG A 76 10.67 -7.35 -18.36
C ARG A 76 10.05 -8.29 -19.39
N HIS A 77 8.78 -8.64 -19.21
CA HIS A 77 8.07 -9.49 -20.18
C HIS A 77 7.88 -8.77 -21.52
N LEU A 78 7.48 -7.51 -21.50
CA LEU A 78 7.29 -6.70 -22.71
C LEU A 78 8.62 -6.43 -23.43
N GLU A 79 9.69 -6.09 -22.70
CA GLU A 79 11.05 -5.92 -23.24
C GLU A 79 11.56 -7.18 -23.95
N GLY A 80 11.20 -8.37 -23.45
CA GLY A 80 11.55 -9.64 -24.09
C GLY A 80 10.74 -9.96 -25.36
N CYS A 81 9.61 -9.28 -25.57
CA CYS A 81 8.69 -9.56 -26.67
C CYS A 81 8.60 -8.43 -27.71
N LEU A 82 9.04 -7.22 -27.37
CA LEU A 82 8.88 -6.00 -28.17
C LEU A 82 10.24 -5.34 -28.42
N ASP A 83 10.38 -4.75 -29.61
CA ASP A 83 11.47 -3.83 -29.91
C ASP A 83 11.12 -2.45 -29.33
N VAL A 84 11.46 -2.25 -28.05
CA VAL A 84 11.12 -1.04 -27.30
C VAL A 84 11.78 0.19 -27.92
N GLU A 85 13.03 0.08 -28.38
CA GLU A 85 13.73 1.18 -29.06
C GLU A 85 12.97 1.64 -30.30
N LYS A 86 12.55 0.71 -31.16
CA LYS A 86 11.75 1.04 -32.34
C LYS A 86 10.38 1.61 -32.01
N LEU A 87 9.73 1.16 -30.95
CA LEU A 87 8.46 1.75 -30.51
C LEU A 87 8.64 3.20 -30.07
N MET A 88 9.72 3.51 -29.35
CA MET A 88 10.06 4.88 -28.94
C MET A 88 10.32 5.77 -30.16
N GLU A 89 11.10 5.28 -31.14
CA GLU A 89 11.31 5.98 -32.42
C GLU A 89 9.99 6.29 -33.16
N ILE A 90 9.08 5.31 -33.25
CA ILE A 90 7.75 5.50 -33.87
C ILE A 90 6.93 6.54 -33.12
N CYS A 91 7.00 6.54 -31.78
CA CYS A 91 6.33 7.52 -30.94
C CYS A 91 6.99 8.91 -30.97
N GLY A 92 8.18 9.04 -31.57
CA GLY A 92 8.93 10.29 -31.63
C GLY A 92 9.49 10.74 -30.28
N VAL A 93 9.75 9.77 -29.39
CA VAL A 93 10.35 9.97 -28.06
C VAL A 93 11.78 9.45 -28.06
#